data_AF-R1DUL1-F1
#
_entry.id   AF-R1DUL1-F1
#
_cell.length_a   1.000
_cell.length_b   1.000
_cell.length_c   1.000
_cell.angle_alpha   90.00
_cell.angle_beta   90.00
_cell.angle_gamma   90.00
#
_symmetry.space_group_name_H-M   'P 1'
#
loop_
_entity.id
_entity.type
_entity.pdbx_description
1 polymer ?
#
loop_
_entity_poly.entity_id
_entity_poly.type
_entity_poly.pdbx_seq_one_letter_code
_entity_poly.pdbx_strand_id
1 'polypeptide(L)'
;VTVVGDLHGQFGDLLHIFRSQGFPSATRPYVFNGDFVDRGPASVEVALTLFAFQLLLPNSVFLNRGACNHEERSVHSQCGFQAECNAKYG
;
A
#
# COMPACT_ATOMS: atom_id res chain seq x y z
N VAL A 1 11.72 6.51 -12.33
CA VAL A 1 10.46 6.44 -11.55
C VAL A 1 9.84 5.09 -11.82
N THR A 2 9.62 4.29 -10.79
CA THR A 2 8.96 2.98 -10.87
C THR A 2 7.51 3.15 -10.45
N VAL A 3 6.57 2.80 -11.31
CA VAL A 3 5.13 2.86 -11.00
C VAL A 3 4.66 1.45 -10.64
N VAL A 4 4.04 1.33 -9.47
CA VAL A 4 3.47 0.08 -8.96
C VAL A 4 1.95 0.25 -8.94
N GLY A 5 1.25 -0.70 -9.56
CA GLY A 5 -0.22 -0.76 -9.55
C GLY A 5 -0.76 -1.45 -8.29
N ASP A 6 -1.92 -2.06 -8.45
CA ASP A 6 -2.67 -2.67 -7.34
C ASP A 6 -1.88 -3.81 -6.69
N LEU A 7 -1.80 -3.79 -5.35
CA LEU A 7 -1.14 -4.85 -4.55
C LEU A 7 -2.15 -5.74 -3.82
N HIS A 8 -3.37 -5.25 -3.59
CA HIS A 8 -4.45 -6.01 -2.93
C HIS A 8 -4.02 -6.77 -1.66
N GLY A 9 -3.21 -6.15 -0.79
CA GLY A 9 -2.74 -6.78 0.45
C GLY A 9 -1.80 -7.98 0.28
N GLN A 10 -1.18 -8.14 -0.90
CA GLN A 10 -0.18 -9.17 -1.17
C GLN A 10 1.24 -8.68 -0.83
N PHE A 11 1.63 -8.84 0.43
CA PHE A 11 2.95 -8.42 0.91
C PHE A 11 4.13 -9.12 0.18
N GLY A 12 3.93 -10.38 -0.25
CA GLY A 12 4.93 -11.12 -1.00
C GLY A 12 5.29 -10.47 -2.34
N ASP A 13 4.30 -9.94 -3.05
CA ASP A 13 4.50 -9.28 -4.34
C ASP A 13 5.20 -7.93 -4.17
N LEU A 14 4.86 -7.19 -3.11
CA LEU A 14 5.58 -5.96 -2.73
C LEU A 14 7.08 -6.24 -2.51
N LEU A 15 7.42 -7.30 -1.77
CA LEU A 15 8.82 -7.69 -1.55
C LEU A 15 9.49 -8.16 -2.85
N HIS A 16 8.77 -8.84 -3.73
CA HIS A 16 9.28 -9.27 -5.02
C HIS A 16 9.62 -8.06 -5.91
N ILE A 17 8.77 -7.04 -5.92
CA ILE A 17 9.03 -5.77 -6.62
C ILE A 17 10.29 -5.10 -6.07
N PHE A 18 10.42 -5.00 -4.75
CA PHE A 18 11.63 -4.42 -4.14
C PHE A 18 12.90 -5.22 -4.41
N ARG A 19 12.82 -6.55 -4.50
CA ARG A 19 13.98 -7.38 -4.87
C ARG A 19 14.35 -7.26 -6.34
N SER A 20 13.38 -7.14 -7.23
CA SER A 20 13.61 -7.06 -8.68
C SER A 20 14.04 -5.66 -9.13
N GLN A 21 13.41 -4.61 -8.62
CA GLN A 21 13.66 -3.21 -9.00
C GLN A 21 14.60 -2.48 -8.03
N GLY A 22 14.87 -3.08 -6.86
CA GLY A 22 15.67 -2.50 -5.79
C GLY A 22 14.86 -1.59 -4.86
N PHE A 23 15.33 -1.41 -3.63
CA PHE A 23 14.63 -0.57 -2.65
C PHE A 23 14.55 0.91 -3.07
N PRO A 24 13.50 1.63 -2.63
CA PRO A 24 13.35 3.06 -2.87
C PRO A 24 14.55 3.82 -2.30
N SER A 25 15.02 4.81 -3.05
CA SER A 25 16.13 5.70 -2.70
C SER A 25 15.93 7.05 -3.38
N ALA A 26 16.74 8.05 -3.00
CA ALA A 26 16.71 9.38 -3.63
C ALA A 26 16.85 9.33 -5.17
N THR A 27 17.55 8.32 -5.69
CA THR A 27 17.77 8.08 -7.12
C THR A 27 16.74 7.15 -7.78
N ARG A 28 15.92 6.45 -6.98
CA ARG A 28 14.90 5.50 -7.44
C ARG A 28 13.55 5.83 -6.82
N PRO A 29 12.84 6.83 -7.39
CA PRO A 29 11.51 7.17 -6.93
C PRO A 29 10.47 6.10 -7.31
N TYR A 30 9.55 5.84 -6.38
CA TYR A 30 8.43 4.90 -6.50
C TYR A 30 7.10 5.65 -6.42
N VAL A 31 6.16 5.26 -7.28
CA VAL A 31 4.79 5.75 -7.27
C VAL A 31 3.87 4.56 -7.12
N PHE A 32 3.14 4.48 -6.02
CA PHE A 32 2.13 3.45 -5.79
C PHE A 32 0.76 4.01 -6.18
N ASN A 33 0.15 3.48 -7.23
CA ASN A 33 -1.04 4.04 -7.84
C ASN A 33 -2.34 3.40 -7.32
N GLY A 34 -2.52 3.39 -6.00
CA GLY A 34 -3.77 2.93 -5.37
C GLY A 34 -3.90 1.43 -5.13
N ASP A 35 -5.05 1.03 -4.58
CA ASP A 35 -5.50 -0.35 -4.29
C ASP A 35 -4.43 -1.30 -3.73
N PHE A 36 -3.63 -0.77 -2.80
CA PHE A 36 -2.63 -1.56 -2.07
C PHE A 36 -3.18 -2.25 -0.82
N VAL A 37 -4.37 -1.86 -0.35
CA VAL A 37 -5.12 -2.49 0.75
C VAL A 37 -6.38 -3.18 0.21
N ASP A 38 -6.95 -4.07 1.03
CA ASP A 38 -8.13 -4.90 0.76
C ASP A 38 -7.87 -6.14 -0.12
N ARG A 39 -8.64 -7.21 0.16
CA ARG A 39 -8.60 -8.58 -0.42
C ARG A 39 -7.48 -9.51 0.07
N GLY A 40 -6.31 -8.99 0.40
CA GLY A 40 -5.18 -9.79 0.87
C GLY A 40 -5.13 -9.95 2.40
N PRO A 41 -4.53 -11.04 2.92
CA PRO A 41 -4.41 -11.30 4.36
C PRO A 41 -3.32 -10.47 5.07
N ALA A 42 -2.53 -9.70 4.30
CA ALA A 42 -1.39 -8.92 4.79
C ALA A 42 -1.50 -7.44 4.37
N SER A 43 -2.71 -6.89 4.40
CA SER A 43 -2.96 -5.50 3.99
C SER A 43 -2.32 -4.53 4.97
N VAL A 44 -2.27 -4.86 6.26
CA VAL A 44 -1.64 -4.02 7.28
C VAL A 44 -0.13 -3.93 7.10
N GLU A 45 0.53 -5.05 6.82
CA GLU A 45 1.97 -5.12 6.59
C GLU A 45 2.38 -4.31 5.35
N VAL A 46 1.58 -4.38 4.27
CA VAL A 46 1.75 -3.55 3.07
C VAL A 46 1.63 -2.07 3.43
N ALA A 47 0.53 -1.66 4.08
CA ALA A 47 0.29 -0.27 4.43
C ALA A 47 1.39 0.31 5.35
N LEU A 48 1.79 -0.43 6.39
CA LEU A 48 2.85 -0.01 7.31
C LEU A 48 4.19 0.16 6.59
N THR A 49 4.53 -0.78 5.69
CA THR A 49 5.78 -0.71 4.93
C THR A 49 5.80 0.49 3.99
N LEU A 50 4.70 0.73 3.29
CA LEU A 50 4.56 1.88 2.39
C LEU A 50 4.64 3.21 3.16
N PHE A 51 3.97 3.33 4.30
CA PHE A 51 4.05 4.52 5.14
C PHE A 51 5.43 4.73 5.74
N ALA A 52 6.12 3.67 6.19
CA ALA A 52 7.49 3.78 6.66
C ALA A 52 8.43 4.34 5.59
N PHE A 53 8.28 3.88 4.35
CA PHE A 53 9.06 4.39 3.21
C PHE A 53 8.68 5.81 2.80
N GLN A 54 7.39 6.18 2.87
CA GLN A 54 6.93 7.54 2.64
C GLN A 54 7.52 8.52 3.68
N LEU A 55 7.60 8.11 4.95
CA LEU A 55 8.21 8.91 6.02
C LEU A 55 9.73 9.01 5.88
N LEU A 56 10.38 7.91 5.47
CA LEU A 56 11.83 7.88 5.29
C LEU A 56 12.28 8.67 4.04
N LEU A 57 11.50 8.61 2.96
CA LEU A 57 11.84 9.17 1.65
C LEU A 57 10.65 9.95 1.05
N PRO A 58 10.24 11.08 1.66
CA PRO A 58 9.05 11.81 1.24
C PRO A 58 9.14 12.40 -0.18
N ASN A 59 10.35 12.59 -0.70
CA ASN A 59 10.59 13.12 -2.05
C ASN A 59 10.80 12.03 -3.11
N SER A 60 10.75 10.76 -2.72
CA SER A 60 11.02 9.64 -3.63
C SER A 60 9.93 8.58 -3.59
N VAL A 61 9.15 8.49 -2.53
CA VAL A 61 8.00 7.61 -2.46
C VAL A 61 6.76 8.48 -2.54
N PHE A 62 5.83 8.09 -3.41
CA PHE A 62 4.56 8.76 -3.59
C PHE A 62 3.46 7.71 -3.53
N LEU A 63 2.55 7.89 -2.59
CA LEU A 63 1.36 7.04 -2.43
C LEU A 63 0.16 7.78 -3.01
N ASN A 64 -0.33 7.33 -4.16
CA ASN A 64 -1.59 7.82 -4.71
C ASN A 64 -2.73 7.08 -4.01
N ARG A 65 -3.77 7.82 -3.59
CA ARG A 65 -4.97 7.17 -3.06
C ARG A 65 -5.61 6.33 -4.15
N GLY A 66 -5.78 5.05 -3.88
CA GLY A 66 -6.66 4.20 -4.66
C GLY A 66 -8.08 4.74 -4.57
N ALA A 67 -8.81 4.66 -5.67
CA ALA A 67 -10.20 4.95 -5.65
C ALA A 67 -10.90 3.78 -4.92
N CYS A 68 -11.22 3.97 -3.64
CA CYS A 68 -12.53 3.51 -3.19
C CYS A 68 -13.53 4.30 -4.05
N ASN A 69 -13.84 3.75 -5.21
CA ASN A 69 -14.73 4.30 -6.21
C ASN A 69 -16.19 4.17 -5.74
N HIS A 70 -16.51 4.77 -4.60
CA HIS A 70 -17.71 5.59 -4.41
C HIS A 70 -17.58 6.39 -3.10
N GLU A 71 -17.71 7.72 -3.21
CA GLU A 71 -17.80 8.68 -2.10
C GLU A 71 -19.11 8.53 -1.31
N GLU A 72 -19.31 7.37 -0.69
CA GLU A 72 -20.44 7.16 0.22
C GLU A 72 -19.96 6.44 1.48
N ARG A 73 -20.31 7.00 2.64
CA ARG A 73 -20.11 6.40 3.98
C ARG A 73 -20.59 4.94 4.08
N SER A 74 -21.42 4.51 3.13
CA SER A 74 -22.01 3.19 2.94
C SER A 74 -21.02 2.09 2.54
N VAL A 75 -19.84 2.43 1.97
CA VAL A 75 -18.82 1.45 1.52
C VAL A 75 -17.61 1.38 2.46
N HIS A 76 -17.60 2.12 3.57
CA HIS A 76 -16.58 1.94 4.61
C HIS A 76 -16.72 0.60 5.38
N SER A 77 -17.86 -0.09 5.23
CA SER A 77 -18.15 -1.35 5.94
C SER A 77 -17.60 -2.61 5.27
N GLN A 78 -16.98 -2.50 4.08
CA GLN A 78 -16.44 -3.64 3.31
C GLN A 78 -14.91 -3.62 3.12
N CYS A 79 -14.21 -2.64 3.69
CA CYS A 79 -12.75 -2.66 3.73
C CYS A 79 -12.31 -3.71 4.75
N GLY A 80 -11.95 -4.91 4.25
CA GLY A 80 -11.33 -5.97 5.04
C GLY A 80 -10.14 -5.48 5.85
N PHE A 81 -9.49 -4.40 5.41
CA PHE A 81 -8.45 -3.70 6.16
C PHE A 81 -8.88 -3.23 7.55
N GLN A 82 -10.08 -2.67 7.74
CA GLN A 82 -10.52 -2.21 9.06
C GLN A 82 -10.77 -3.39 10.00
N ALA A 83 -11.36 -4.47 9.47
CA ALA A 83 -11.52 -5.72 10.22
C ALA A 83 -10.17 -6.36 10.55
N GLU A 84 -9.20 -6.34 9.63
CA GLU A 84 -7.83 -6.85 9.82
C GLU A 84 -7.07 -6.03 10.87
N CYS A 85 -7.19 -4.70 10.83
CA CYS A 85 -6.61 -3.80 11.84
C CYS A 85 -7.17 -4.08 13.24
N ASN A 86 -8.50 -4.14 13.40
CA ASN A 86 -9.10 -4.45 14.69
C ASN A 86 -8.74 -5.89 15.16
N ALA A 87 -8.69 -6.86 14.25
CA ALA A 87 -8.31 -8.22 14.59
C ALA A 87 -6.84 -8.36 15.03
N LYS A 88 -5.92 -7.61 14.40
CA LYS A 88 -4.48 -7.67 14.71
C LYS A 88 -4.05 -6.73 15.85
N TYR A 89 -4.69 -5.57 15.98
CA TYR A 89 -4.22 -4.47 16.85
C TYR A 89 -5.24 -3.98 17.89
N GLY A 90 -6.53 -4.34 17.78
CA GLY A 90 -7.56 -4.05 18.78
C GLY A 90 -8.53 -2.93 18.41
#